data_AF-A0A354FSF2-F1
#
_entry.id   AF-A0A354FSF2-F1
#
_cell.length_a   1.000
_cell.length_b   1.000
_cell.length_c   1.000
_cell.angle_alpha   90.00
_cell.angle_beta   90.00
_cell.angle_gamma   90.00
#
_symmetry.space_group_name_H-M   'P 1'
#
loop_
_entity.id
_entity.type
_entity.pdbx_description
1 polymer ?
#
loop_
_entity_poly.entity_id
_entity_poly.type
_entity_poly.pdbx_seq_one_letter_code
_entity_poly.pdbx_strand_id
1 'polypeptide(L)'
;MPDRLQVPNAGDFKVARGTDWLLQVPGKWAYLAHPETKSAYDRWAESQKYETLCLLYVALTRAKRGLYLFLPEEPAARRGKPAGERHATPANLVRQSMDLNFSGSDQNWSVSVPNSEKVEVGKTLKLPEGKAQRTRTSPSSLKTVNMMEAGTGRRLGIEIHRLFEKVGWLSPGEVPAQSFSAAGKIVEDCLKKKEIHKIFENDGGELYREQAFELIYQNKWMSGVVDRLHLYRNAGKIMRIAIFDFKTDRVKSPADLLVRYTGQMRAYQSAMSQVFGVDSSMVECRIVSTSLGEVIEVNVEENQREFDLL
;
A
#
# COMPACT_ATOMS: atom_id res chain seq x y z
N MET A 1 -37.51 6.53 -0.03
CA MET A 1 -36.11 6.51 0.43
C MET A 1 -35.24 6.12 -0.74
N PRO A 2 -34.11 6.81 -1.02
CA PRO A 2 -33.15 6.30 -1.99
C PRO A 2 -32.76 4.88 -1.56
N ASP A 3 -32.75 3.96 -2.52
CA ASP A 3 -32.43 2.57 -2.28
C ASP A 3 -31.02 2.50 -1.68
N ARG A 4 -30.89 2.07 -0.42
CA ARG A 4 -29.61 2.01 0.30
C ARG A 4 -28.59 1.12 -0.42
N LEU A 5 -29.07 0.24 -1.30
CA LEU A 5 -28.29 -0.71 -2.09
C LEU A 5 -27.87 -0.15 -3.47
N GLN A 6 -28.22 1.10 -3.78
CA GLN A 6 -27.80 1.78 -5.01
C GLN A 6 -26.28 1.98 -4.99
N VAL A 7 -25.60 1.72 -6.10
CA VAL A 7 -24.17 1.97 -6.27
C VAL A 7 -23.95 2.88 -7.48
N PRO A 8 -23.30 4.05 -7.33
CA PRO A 8 -22.74 4.59 -6.08
C PRO A 8 -23.84 5.15 -5.15
N ASN A 9 -23.62 5.05 -3.84
CA ASN A 9 -24.50 5.66 -2.84
C ASN A 9 -23.86 6.90 -2.21
N ALA A 10 -24.34 8.10 -2.53
CA ALA A 10 -23.83 9.33 -1.91
C ALA A 10 -24.03 9.37 -0.38
N GLY A 11 -24.87 8.51 0.20
CA GLY A 11 -24.94 8.31 1.65
C GLY A 11 -23.65 7.75 2.28
N ASP A 12 -22.76 7.15 1.48
CA ASP A 12 -21.47 6.61 1.94
C ASP A 12 -20.37 7.67 2.03
N PHE A 13 -20.68 8.92 1.66
CA PHE A 13 -19.76 10.02 1.88
C PHE A 13 -19.50 10.18 3.38
N LYS A 14 -18.22 10.07 3.75
CA LYS A 14 -17.79 10.30 5.12
C LYS A 14 -17.68 11.79 5.39
N VAL A 15 -18.18 12.21 6.54
CA VAL A 15 -17.94 13.56 7.08
C VAL A 15 -16.44 13.69 7.36
N ALA A 16 -15.80 14.70 6.75
CA ALA A 16 -14.41 15.01 7.03
C ALA A 16 -14.34 15.82 8.34
N ARG A 17 -13.38 15.47 9.20
CA ARG A 17 -13.20 16.08 10.53
C ARG A 17 -11.74 16.45 10.71
N GLY A 18 -11.48 17.67 11.14
CA GLY A 18 -10.21 18.14 11.68
C GLY A 18 -10.30 18.32 13.20
N THR A 19 -9.25 18.84 13.83
CA THR A 19 -9.19 19.08 15.27
C THR A 19 -10.29 20.05 15.73
N ASP A 20 -10.53 21.11 14.95
CA ASP A 20 -11.47 22.20 15.31
C ASP A 20 -12.52 22.47 14.21
N TRP A 21 -12.65 21.59 13.22
CA TRP A 21 -13.59 21.79 12.11
C TRP A 21 -14.23 20.48 11.65
N LEU A 22 -15.44 20.62 11.10
CA LEU A 22 -16.19 19.54 10.49
C LEU A 22 -16.70 20.01 9.14
N LEU A 23 -16.38 19.26 8.09
CA LEU A 23 -16.90 19.49 6.74
C LEU A 23 -17.95 18.43 6.44
N GLN A 24 -19.21 18.86 6.49
CA GLN A 24 -20.29 18.04 5.98
C GLN A 24 -20.17 17.89 4.47
N VAL A 25 -20.73 16.79 3.98
CA VAL A 25 -20.79 16.48 2.57
C VAL A 25 -21.63 17.56 1.88
N PRO A 26 -21.08 18.29 0.90
CA PRO A 26 -21.85 19.29 0.17
C PRO A 26 -23.08 18.65 -0.49
N GLY A 27 -24.14 19.44 -0.68
CA GLY A 27 -25.30 18.97 -1.45
C GLY A 27 -24.88 18.53 -2.86
N LYS A 28 -25.65 17.63 -3.48
CA LYS A 28 -25.38 17.11 -4.84
C LYS A 28 -25.13 18.20 -5.87
N TRP A 29 -25.88 19.29 -5.79
CA TRP A 29 -25.72 20.44 -6.66
C TRP A 29 -24.34 21.09 -6.52
N ALA A 30 -23.74 21.09 -5.32
CA ALA A 30 -22.49 21.79 -5.03
C ALA A 30 -21.26 20.99 -5.51
N TYR A 31 -21.19 19.69 -5.22
CA TYR A 31 -20.04 18.88 -5.64
C TYR A 31 -20.08 18.50 -7.14
N LEU A 32 -21.20 18.69 -7.84
CA LEU A 32 -21.29 18.51 -9.29
C LEU A 32 -21.06 19.80 -10.09
N ALA A 33 -21.21 20.98 -9.45
CA ALA A 33 -21.09 22.26 -10.13
C ALA A 33 -19.65 22.65 -10.48
N HIS A 34 -18.68 22.30 -9.63
CA HIS A 34 -17.28 22.67 -9.85
C HIS A 34 -16.49 21.53 -10.52
N PRO A 35 -15.63 21.80 -11.54
CA PRO A 35 -14.92 20.76 -12.28
C PRO A 35 -14.07 19.82 -11.40
N GLU A 36 -13.36 20.38 -10.42
CA GLU A 36 -12.48 19.58 -9.54
C GLU A 36 -13.26 18.66 -8.60
N THR A 37 -14.33 19.17 -7.98
CA THR A 37 -15.17 18.37 -7.07
C THR A 37 -15.96 17.33 -7.84
N LYS A 38 -16.41 17.65 -9.05
CA LYS A 38 -16.99 16.69 -9.99
C LYS A 38 -15.99 15.59 -10.35
N SER A 39 -14.76 15.95 -10.68
CA SER A 39 -13.71 14.98 -11.01
C SER A 39 -13.33 14.08 -9.82
N ALA A 40 -13.37 14.63 -8.59
CA ALA A 40 -13.21 13.83 -7.38
C ALA A 40 -14.40 12.88 -7.14
N TYR A 41 -15.62 13.35 -7.38
CA TYR A 41 -16.82 12.51 -7.32
C TYR A 41 -16.79 11.38 -8.33
N ASP A 42 -16.41 11.66 -9.58
CA ASP A 42 -16.38 10.67 -10.66
C ASP A 42 -15.40 9.52 -10.33
N ARG A 43 -14.19 9.84 -9.83
CA ARG A 43 -13.21 8.85 -9.35
C ARG A 43 -13.73 8.02 -8.16
N TRP A 44 -14.39 8.68 -7.21
CA TRP A 44 -14.98 8.00 -6.06
C TRP A 44 -16.11 7.06 -6.49
N ALA A 45 -17.00 7.52 -7.37
CA ALA A 45 -18.11 6.75 -7.92
C ALA A 45 -17.62 5.53 -8.71
N GLU A 46 -16.56 5.69 -9.51
CA GLU A 46 -15.89 4.59 -10.21
C GLU A 46 -15.33 3.56 -9.23
N SER A 47 -14.66 4.01 -8.17
CA SER A 47 -14.12 3.13 -7.13
C SER A 47 -15.21 2.30 -6.44
N GLN A 48 -16.35 2.92 -6.10
CA GLN A 48 -17.49 2.22 -5.49
C GLN A 48 -18.09 1.16 -6.42
N LYS A 49 -18.22 1.48 -7.72
CA LYS A 49 -18.68 0.51 -8.73
C LYS A 49 -17.71 -0.66 -8.85
N TYR A 50 -16.41 -0.38 -8.96
CA TYR A 50 -15.36 -1.39 -9.09
C TYR A 50 -15.32 -2.32 -7.89
N GLU A 51 -15.30 -1.77 -6.67
CA GLU A 51 -15.31 -2.57 -5.43
C GLU A 51 -16.54 -3.48 -5.35
N THR A 52 -17.72 -2.95 -5.68
CA THR A 52 -18.96 -3.74 -5.73
C THR A 52 -18.87 -4.90 -6.74
N LEU A 53 -18.31 -4.65 -7.93
CA LEU A 53 -18.08 -5.68 -8.93
C LEU A 53 -17.10 -6.74 -8.44
N CYS A 54 -16.01 -6.35 -7.77
CA CYS A 54 -15.06 -7.30 -7.17
C CYS A 54 -15.72 -8.17 -6.09
N LEU A 55 -16.50 -7.57 -5.18
CA LEU A 55 -17.22 -8.31 -4.14
C LEU A 55 -18.20 -9.31 -4.76
N LEU A 56 -18.95 -8.87 -5.78
CA LEU A 56 -19.87 -9.74 -6.50
C LEU A 56 -19.13 -10.87 -7.22
N TYR A 57 -18.04 -10.56 -7.93
CA TYR A 57 -17.20 -11.55 -8.60
C TYR A 57 -16.72 -12.63 -7.62
N VAL A 58 -16.14 -12.23 -6.48
CA VAL A 58 -15.67 -13.19 -5.47
C VAL A 58 -16.83 -14.01 -4.91
N ALA A 59 -17.97 -13.38 -4.61
CA ALA A 59 -19.16 -14.08 -4.10
C ALA A 59 -19.70 -15.10 -5.09
N LEU A 60 -19.71 -14.79 -6.39
CA LEU A 60 -20.23 -15.64 -7.45
C LEU A 60 -19.26 -16.75 -7.89
N THR A 61 -17.95 -16.61 -7.64
CA THR A 61 -16.94 -17.54 -8.21
C THR A 61 -16.27 -18.44 -7.18
N ARG A 62 -16.36 -18.13 -5.88
CA ARG A 62 -15.60 -18.84 -4.84
C ARG A 62 -16.25 -20.15 -4.37
N ALA A 63 -17.51 -20.40 -4.72
CA ALA A 63 -18.24 -21.58 -4.28
C ALA A 63 -17.66 -22.87 -4.90
N LYS A 64 -17.24 -23.83 -4.05
CA LYS A 64 -16.67 -25.11 -4.51
C LYS A 64 -17.71 -26.20 -4.83
N ARG A 65 -18.86 -26.18 -4.15
CA ARG A 65 -19.88 -27.25 -4.23
C ARG A 65 -21.19 -26.79 -4.86
N GLY A 66 -21.59 -25.55 -4.64
CA GLY A 66 -22.82 -24.98 -5.20
C GLY A 66 -22.96 -23.52 -4.80
N LEU A 67 -23.52 -22.72 -5.70
CA LEU A 67 -23.78 -21.29 -5.52
C LEU A 67 -25.29 -21.08 -5.49
N TYR A 68 -25.79 -20.56 -4.37
CA TYR A 68 -27.20 -20.23 -4.18
C TYR A 68 -27.33 -18.73 -3.93
N LEU A 69 -28.13 -18.06 -4.77
CA LEU A 69 -28.28 -16.60 -4.78
C LEU A 69 -29.67 -16.22 -4.30
N PHE A 70 -29.74 -15.59 -3.12
CA PHE A 70 -30.97 -15.03 -2.58
C PHE A 70 -30.97 -13.53 -2.84
N LEU A 71 -31.80 -13.08 -3.77
CA LEU A 71 -31.94 -11.67 -4.12
C LEU A 71 -33.20 -11.10 -3.46
N PRO A 72 -33.20 -9.83 -3.01
CA PRO A 72 -34.42 -9.16 -2.57
C PRO A 72 -35.48 -9.14 -3.67
N GLU A 73 -36.75 -8.94 -3.36
CA GLU A 73 -37.77 -8.79 -4.40
C GLU A 73 -37.53 -7.50 -5.21
N GLU A 74 -37.87 -7.50 -6.50
CA GLU A 74 -37.85 -6.27 -7.28
C GLU A 74 -39.02 -5.37 -6.85
N PRO A 75 -38.78 -4.09 -6.48
CA PRO A 75 -39.86 -3.19 -6.11
C PRO A 75 -40.93 -3.10 -7.21
N ALA A 76 -42.21 -3.20 -6.85
CA ALA A 76 -43.33 -3.19 -7.80
C ALA A 76 -43.29 -2.00 -8.78
N ALA A 77 -42.82 -0.82 -8.32
CA ALA A 77 -42.66 0.38 -9.14
C ALA A 77 -41.61 0.27 -10.27
N ARG A 78 -40.77 -0.78 -10.26
CA ARG A 78 -39.69 -1.02 -11.22
C ARG A 78 -39.93 -2.21 -12.15
N ARG A 79 -40.91 -3.07 -11.86
CA ARG A 79 -41.26 -4.24 -12.66
C ARG A 79 -41.50 -3.85 -14.13
N GLY A 80 -40.79 -4.50 -15.05
CA GLY A 80 -40.93 -4.29 -16.51
C GLY A 80 -40.33 -3.00 -17.08
N LYS A 81 -39.58 -2.23 -16.28
CA LYS A 81 -38.86 -1.04 -16.78
C LYS A 81 -37.43 -1.40 -17.19
N PRO A 82 -36.89 -0.79 -18.26
CA PRO A 82 -35.52 -1.07 -18.68
C PRO A 82 -34.53 -0.70 -17.57
N ALA A 83 -33.45 -1.48 -17.54
CA ALA A 83 -32.26 -1.18 -16.77
C ALA A 83 -31.77 0.24 -17.08
N GLY A 84 -31.46 1.00 -16.04
CA GLY A 84 -30.88 2.33 -16.19
C GLY A 84 -30.21 2.77 -14.91
N GLU A 85 -29.39 3.83 -14.99
CA GLU A 85 -28.54 4.34 -13.89
C GLU A 85 -29.28 4.59 -12.57
N ARG A 86 -30.60 4.78 -12.63
CA ARG A 86 -31.47 5.03 -11.46
C ARG A 86 -31.80 3.78 -10.62
N HIS A 87 -31.25 2.59 -10.90
CA HIS A 87 -31.37 1.39 -10.05
C HIS A 87 -30.16 0.45 -10.25
N ALA A 88 -28.96 0.98 -10.04
CA ALA A 88 -27.73 0.21 -10.15
C ALA A 88 -27.44 -0.48 -8.81
N THR A 89 -28.15 -1.56 -8.51
CA THR A 89 -27.93 -2.38 -7.32
C THR A 89 -27.25 -3.70 -7.72
N PRO A 90 -26.48 -4.35 -6.81
CA PRO A 90 -25.90 -5.65 -7.10
C PRO A 90 -26.94 -6.70 -7.50
N ALA A 91 -28.10 -6.71 -6.82
CA ALA A 91 -29.19 -7.62 -7.13
C ALA A 91 -29.73 -7.39 -8.56
N ASN A 92 -29.93 -6.14 -8.97
CA ASN A 92 -30.39 -5.84 -10.32
C ASN A 92 -29.36 -6.20 -11.39
N LEU A 93 -28.07 -5.99 -11.10
CA LEU A 93 -26.99 -6.42 -12.00
C LEU A 93 -27.01 -7.94 -12.23
N VAL A 94 -27.21 -8.73 -11.16
CA VAL A 94 -27.35 -10.19 -11.29
C VAL A 94 -28.59 -10.55 -12.11
N ARG A 95 -29.76 -9.92 -11.85
CA ARG A 95 -30.99 -10.21 -12.62
C ARG A 95 -30.81 -9.96 -14.12
N GLN A 96 -30.16 -8.87 -14.50
CA GLN A 96 -29.92 -8.52 -15.90
C GLN A 96 -28.89 -9.42 -16.57
N SER A 97 -27.85 -9.81 -15.83
CA SER A 97 -26.75 -10.61 -16.40
C SER A 97 -27.17 -12.07 -16.66
N MET A 98 -28.18 -12.56 -15.95
CA MET A 98 -28.58 -13.97 -16.02
C MET A 98 -29.76 -14.25 -16.95
N ASP A 99 -30.43 -13.24 -17.52
CA ASP A 99 -31.64 -13.37 -18.35
C ASP A 99 -32.69 -14.34 -17.75
N LEU A 100 -32.71 -14.42 -16.41
CA LEU A 100 -33.55 -15.37 -15.69
C LEU A 100 -34.95 -14.79 -15.60
N ASN A 101 -35.83 -15.29 -16.46
CA ASN A 101 -37.24 -15.39 -16.11
C ASN A 101 -37.31 -16.20 -14.81
N PHE A 102 -37.49 -15.52 -13.68
CA PHE A 102 -37.74 -16.16 -12.38
C PHE A 102 -39.04 -16.96 -12.49
N SER A 103 -38.96 -18.17 -13.03
CA SER A 103 -39.92 -19.22 -12.69
C SER A 103 -39.78 -19.39 -11.19
N GLY A 104 -40.87 -19.17 -10.46
CA GLY A 104 -40.87 -19.21 -9.00
C GLY A 104 -40.08 -20.44 -8.54
N SER A 105 -39.00 -20.22 -7.81
CA SER A 105 -38.16 -21.31 -7.35
C SER A 105 -39.03 -22.24 -6.51
N ASP A 106 -39.05 -23.53 -6.83
CA ASP A 106 -39.70 -24.52 -5.97
C ASP A 106 -39.12 -24.41 -4.55
N GLN A 107 -39.94 -24.05 -3.57
CA GLN A 107 -39.51 -23.92 -2.17
C GLN A 107 -39.00 -25.24 -1.60
N ASN A 108 -39.36 -26.36 -2.24
CA ASN A 108 -38.93 -27.71 -1.89
C ASN A 108 -37.85 -28.26 -2.82
N TRP A 109 -37.15 -27.41 -3.58
CA TRP A 109 -36.12 -27.88 -4.54
C TRP A 109 -35.06 -28.78 -3.89
N SER A 110 -34.77 -28.61 -2.59
CA SER A 110 -33.82 -29.44 -1.85
C SER A 110 -34.32 -30.87 -1.57
N VAL A 111 -35.63 -31.12 -1.68
CA VAL A 111 -36.24 -32.44 -1.48
C VAL A 111 -35.98 -33.35 -2.69
N SER A 112 -35.88 -32.79 -3.89
CA SER A 112 -35.64 -33.52 -5.13
C SER A 112 -34.16 -33.69 -5.47
N VAL A 113 -33.25 -33.05 -4.73
CA VAL A 113 -31.81 -33.24 -4.89
C VAL A 113 -31.41 -34.57 -4.24
N PRO A 114 -30.93 -35.56 -5.02
CA PRO A 114 -30.43 -36.80 -4.46
C PRO A 114 -29.28 -36.50 -3.52
N ASN A 115 -29.24 -37.18 -2.37
CA ASN A 115 -28.13 -37.06 -1.45
C ASN A 115 -26.84 -37.46 -2.19
N SER A 116 -25.81 -36.61 -2.19
CA SER A 116 -24.59 -36.92 -2.94
C SER A 116 -24.03 -38.24 -2.46
N GLU A 117 -23.75 -39.17 -3.38
CA GLU A 117 -23.04 -40.40 -3.03
C GLU A 117 -21.77 -40.02 -2.29
N LYS A 118 -21.63 -40.49 -1.05
CA LYS A 118 -20.39 -40.34 -0.31
C LYS A 118 -19.35 -41.16 -1.06
N VAL A 119 -18.57 -40.51 -1.91
CA VAL A 119 -17.36 -41.12 -2.48
C VAL A 119 -16.56 -41.63 -1.29
N GLU A 120 -16.30 -42.94 -1.24
CA GLU A 120 -15.37 -43.49 -0.27
C GLU A 120 -14.09 -42.67 -0.38
N VAL A 121 -13.72 -42.02 0.71
CA VAL A 121 -12.57 -41.12 0.73
C VAL A 121 -11.35 -41.98 0.40
N GLY A 122 -10.91 -41.94 -0.87
CA GLY A 122 -9.69 -42.59 -1.29
C GLY A 122 -8.58 -42.18 -0.33
N LYS A 123 -7.73 -43.15 0.04
CA LYS A 123 -6.63 -43.02 1.03
C LYS A 123 -6.10 -41.59 1.03
N THR A 124 -6.30 -40.89 2.14
CA THR A 124 -5.83 -39.52 2.32
C THR A 124 -4.35 -39.49 1.95
N LEU A 125 -3.99 -38.65 0.97
CA LEU A 125 -2.60 -38.42 0.62
C LEU A 125 -1.88 -37.98 1.91
N LYS A 126 -0.97 -38.81 2.42
CA LYS A 126 -0.11 -38.42 3.53
C LYS A 126 0.84 -37.36 2.99
N LEU A 127 0.57 -36.11 3.31
CA LEU A 127 1.52 -35.04 3.08
C LEU A 127 2.81 -35.34 3.87
N PRO A 128 3.99 -35.00 3.32
CA PRO A 128 5.22 -35.05 4.09
C PRO A 128 5.10 -34.15 5.32
N GLU A 129 5.95 -34.39 6.32
CA GLU A 129 6.01 -33.51 7.49
C GLU A 129 6.16 -32.04 7.06
N GLY A 130 5.29 -31.20 7.60
CA GLY A 130 5.27 -29.78 7.27
C GLY A 130 6.58 -29.15 7.69
N LYS A 131 7.35 -28.63 6.73
CA LYS A 131 8.49 -27.76 7.05
C LYS A 131 7.96 -26.46 7.62
N ALA A 132 8.34 -26.14 8.85
CA ALA A 132 7.97 -24.87 9.47
C ALA A 132 8.37 -23.71 8.56
N GLN A 133 7.45 -22.77 8.34
CA GLN A 133 7.77 -21.55 7.61
C GLN A 133 8.84 -20.78 8.38
N ARG A 134 9.86 -20.29 7.67
CA ARG A 134 10.87 -19.42 8.29
C ARG A 134 10.18 -18.18 8.83
N THR A 135 10.57 -17.76 10.02
CA THR A 135 10.10 -16.50 10.59
C THR A 135 10.48 -15.34 9.69
N ARG A 136 9.51 -14.46 9.41
CA ARG A 136 9.71 -13.29 8.56
C ARG A 136 10.11 -12.08 9.41
N THR A 137 11.13 -11.36 8.97
CA THR A 137 11.57 -10.09 9.55
C THR A 137 11.60 -9.01 8.48
N SER A 138 11.33 -7.76 8.86
CA SER A 138 11.50 -6.60 7.98
C SER A 138 12.30 -5.52 8.71
N PRO A 139 13.31 -4.90 8.08
CA PRO A 139 14.07 -3.81 8.70
C PRO A 139 13.18 -2.70 9.25
N SER A 140 12.16 -2.30 8.50
CA SER A 140 11.25 -1.22 8.89
C SER A 140 10.26 -1.60 9.99
N SER A 141 10.14 -2.91 10.30
CA SER A 141 9.32 -3.43 11.39
C SER A 141 10.05 -3.51 12.74
N LEU A 142 11.38 -3.31 12.78
CA LEU A 142 12.21 -3.31 14.00
C LEU A 142 11.98 -2.09 14.92
N LYS A 143 10.86 -1.36 14.76
CA LYS A 143 10.50 -0.23 15.61
C LYS A 143 10.11 -0.72 17.01
N THR A 144 11.06 -0.67 17.95
CA THR A 144 10.83 -0.90 19.38
C THR A 144 10.11 0.32 19.99
N VAL A 145 8.85 0.11 20.41
CA VAL A 145 8.00 0.96 21.29
C VAL A 145 7.20 2.13 20.67
N ASN A 146 5.87 2.01 20.81
CA ASN A 146 4.80 3.02 20.87
C ASN A 146 4.87 4.27 19.99
N MET A 147 4.26 4.21 18.80
CA MET A 147 3.65 5.39 18.19
C MET A 147 2.26 5.05 17.66
N MET A 148 1.25 5.28 18.50
CA MET A 148 -0.11 5.63 18.08
C MET A 148 -0.06 7.02 17.43
N GLU A 149 0.51 7.15 16.22
CA GLU A 149 0.33 8.37 15.43
C GLU A 149 -0.80 8.19 14.42
N ALA A 150 -1.80 9.07 14.56
CA ALA A 150 -3.03 9.12 13.81
C ALA A 150 -2.81 9.02 12.29
N GLY A 151 -3.77 8.38 11.59
CA GLY A 151 -3.66 8.01 10.17
C GLY A 151 -3.33 9.15 9.17
N THR A 152 -3.37 10.42 9.58
CA THR A 152 -2.93 11.56 8.77
C THR A 152 -1.40 11.62 8.63
N GLY A 153 -0.63 11.39 9.70
CA GLY A 153 0.85 11.42 9.66
C GLY A 153 1.42 10.31 8.77
N ARG A 154 0.85 9.11 8.88
CA ARG A 154 1.22 7.97 8.01
C ARG A 154 0.90 8.24 6.53
N ARG A 155 -0.25 8.85 6.21
CA ARG A 155 -0.60 9.20 4.83
C ARG A 155 0.37 10.23 4.25
N LEU A 156 0.69 11.27 5.03
CA LEU A 156 1.66 12.28 4.63
C LEU A 156 3.04 11.65 4.36
N GLY A 157 3.52 10.79 5.25
CA GLY A 157 4.77 10.06 5.06
C GLY A 157 4.78 9.25 3.75
N ILE A 158 3.75 8.45 3.50
CA ILE A 158 3.63 7.66 2.26
C ILE A 158 3.66 8.56 1.01
N GLU A 159 3.00 9.72 1.05
CA GLU A 159 3.00 10.66 -0.08
C GLU A 159 4.39 11.27 -0.30
N ILE A 160 5.12 11.62 0.78
CA ILE A 160 6.50 12.11 0.70
C ILE A 160 7.42 11.07 0.05
N HIS A 161 7.36 9.80 0.47
CA HIS A 161 8.17 8.73 -0.15
C HIS A 161 7.85 8.58 -1.64
N ARG A 162 6.57 8.54 -2.03
CA ARG A 162 6.16 8.47 -3.45
C ARG A 162 6.64 9.65 -4.29
N LEU A 163 6.76 10.83 -3.70
CA LEU A 163 7.28 12.00 -4.39
C LEU A 163 8.80 11.88 -4.55
N PHE A 164 9.55 11.51 -3.51
CA PHE A 164 10.99 11.25 -3.62
C PHE A 164 11.32 10.11 -4.59
N GLU A 165 10.51 9.05 -4.62
CA GLU A 165 10.62 7.94 -5.57
C GLU A 165 10.58 8.44 -7.03
N LYS A 166 9.77 9.46 -7.33
CA LYS A 166 9.69 10.04 -8.69
C LYS A 166 10.92 10.86 -9.06
N VAL A 167 11.64 11.40 -8.08
CA VAL A 167 12.82 12.24 -8.32
C VAL A 167 14.02 11.37 -8.70
N GLY A 168 14.52 11.58 -9.92
CA GLY A 168 15.67 10.86 -10.47
C GLY A 168 16.99 11.48 -10.04
N TRP A 169 17.85 11.71 -11.03
CA TRP A 169 18.99 12.61 -10.91
C TRP A 169 18.57 14.03 -11.28
N LEU A 170 19.17 15.02 -10.62
CA LEU A 170 18.94 16.44 -10.80
C LEU A 170 20.26 17.11 -11.18
N SER A 171 20.16 18.20 -11.94
CA SER A 171 21.27 19.10 -12.22
C SER A 171 21.60 19.92 -10.96
N PRO A 172 22.84 20.42 -10.78
CA PRO A 172 23.17 21.25 -9.62
C PRO A 172 22.22 22.45 -9.47
N GLY A 173 21.55 22.53 -8.32
CA GLY A 173 20.56 23.58 -7.99
C GLY A 173 19.17 23.42 -8.62
N GLU A 174 18.91 22.34 -9.38
CA GLU A 174 17.60 22.07 -9.97
C GLU A 174 16.60 21.58 -8.92
N VAL A 175 15.47 22.29 -8.76
CA VAL A 175 14.38 21.85 -7.88
C VAL A 175 13.12 21.62 -8.71
N PRO A 176 12.74 20.36 -9.00
CA PRO A 176 11.55 20.07 -9.79
C PRO A 176 10.29 20.44 -9.02
N ALA A 177 9.36 21.10 -9.71
CA ALA A 177 8.05 21.43 -9.15
C ALA A 177 7.29 20.16 -8.74
N GLN A 178 6.74 20.18 -7.53
CA GLN A 178 5.98 19.06 -6.97
C GLN A 178 4.47 19.33 -7.05
N SER A 179 3.68 18.31 -6.74
CA SER A 179 2.23 18.46 -6.63
C SER A 179 1.87 19.51 -5.58
N PHE A 180 0.78 20.26 -5.81
CA PHE A 180 0.26 21.23 -4.85
C PHE A 180 -0.36 20.54 -3.62
N SER A 181 0.49 20.02 -2.74
CA SER A 181 0.14 19.32 -1.50
C SER A 181 1.14 19.64 -0.39
N ALA A 182 0.78 19.33 0.86
CA ALA A 182 1.69 19.49 1.98
C ALA A 182 2.97 18.64 1.82
N ALA A 183 2.85 17.44 1.27
CA ALA A 183 3.99 16.58 0.95
C ALA A 183 4.87 17.20 -0.15
N GLY A 184 4.27 17.73 -1.21
CA GLY A 184 4.99 18.39 -2.30
C GLY A 184 5.84 19.54 -1.80
N LYS A 185 5.27 20.41 -0.95
CA LYS A 185 6.02 21.51 -0.35
C LYS A 185 7.20 21.02 0.51
N ILE A 186 7.00 19.97 1.32
CA ILE A 186 8.07 19.40 2.14
C ILE A 186 9.22 18.88 1.26
N VAL A 187 8.91 18.16 0.18
CA VAL A 187 9.91 17.63 -0.76
C VAL A 187 10.65 18.77 -1.45
N GLU A 188 9.96 19.79 -1.95
CA GLU A 188 10.60 20.98 -2.55
C GLU A 188 11.53 21.68 -1.56
N ASP A 189 11.08 21.90 -0.33
CA ASP A 189 11.86 22.57 0.71
C ASP A 189 13.08 21.74 1.13
N CYS A 190 12.97 20.41 1.14
CA CYS A 190 14.10 19.51 1.35
C CYS A 190 15.11 19.60 0.19
N LEU A 191 14.65 19.57 -1.06
CA LEU A 191 15.52 19.65 -2.24
C LEU A 191 16.23 21.01 -2.35
N LYS A 192 15.69 22.09 -1.76
CA LYS A 192 16.42 23.38 -1.67
C LYS A 192 17.61 23.35 -0.70
N LYS A 193 17.70 22.37 0.20
CA LYS A 193 18.83 22.23 1.13
C LYS A 193 20.01 21.62 0.40
N LYS A 194 21.16 22.30 0.42
CA LYS A 194 22.37 21.88 -0.30
C LYS A 194 22.81 20.44 0.01
N GLU A 195 22.76 20.04 1.27
CA GLU A 195 23.18 18.69 1.70
C GLU A 195 22.27 17.60 1.13
N ILE A 196 20.95 17.81 1.18
CA ILE A 196 19.97 16.87 0.62
C ILE A 196 20.05 16.89 -0.91
N HIS A 197 20.11 18.07 -1.52
CA HIS A 197 20.20 18.22 -2.97
C HIS A 197 21.37 17.43 -3.56
N LYS A 198 22.51 17.40 -2.87
CA LYS A 198 23.71 16.65 -3.29
C LYS A 198 23.44 15.14 -3.45
N ILE A 199 22.49 14.55 -2.71
CA ILE A 199 22.06 13.14 -2.86
C ILE A 199 21.31 12.90 -4.19
N PHE A 200 20.78 13.97 -4.79
CA PHE A 200 20.06 13.91 -6.04
C PHE A 200 20.92 14.34 -7.22
N GLU A 201 22.16 14.75 -7.03
CA GLU A 201 23.11 15.03 -8.12
C GLU A 201 23.82 13.74 -8.54
N ASN A 202 23.93 13.51 -9.85
CA ASN A 202 24.64 12.34 -10.36
C ASN A 202 26.15 12.55 -10.28
N ASP A 203 26.81 11.78 -9.41
CA ASP A 203 28.27 11.75 -9.23
C ASP A 203 28.91 10.47 -9.79
N GLY A 204 28.25 9.80 -10.74
CA GLY A 204 28.74 8.59 -11.40
C GLY A 204 28.18 7.27 -10.85
N GLY A 205 27.09 7.33 -10.06
CA GLY A 205 26.39 6.16 -9.52
C GLY A 205 25.23 5.68 -10.39
N GLU A 206 24.93 4.38 -10.32
CA GLU A 206 23.65 3.82 -10.75
C GLU A 206 22.57 4.11 -9.68
N LEU A 207 21.39 4.54 -10.11
CA LEU A 207 20.29 4.92 -9.22
C LEU A 207 19.20 3.85 -9.18
N TYR A 208 18.91 3.38 -7.97
CA TYR A 208 17.75 2.54 -7.66
C TYR A 208 16.85 3.28 -6.66
N ARG A 209 15.53 3.15 -6.82
CA ARG A 209 14.51 3.84 -6.01
C ARG A 209 13.41 2.85 -5.65
N GLU A 210 12.97 2.87 -4.39
CA GLU A 210 12.01 1.92 -3.82
C GLU A 210 12.37 0.46 -4.18
N GLN A 211 13.66 0.12 -4.04
CA GLN A 211 14.19 -1.18 -4.45
C GLN A 211 13.84 -2.24 -3.41
N ALA A 212 12.89 -3.11 -3.76
CA ALA A 212 12.52 -4.26 -2.95
C ALA A 212 13.62 -5.33 -2.95
N PHE A 213 13.75 -6.04 -1.83
CA PHE A 213 14.65 -7.17 -1.69
C PHE A 213 14.05 -8.28 -0.81
N GLU A 214 14.55 -9.49 -1.03
CA GLU A 214 14.22 -10.70 -0.28
C GLU A 214 15.49 -11.51 -0.07
N LEU A 215 15.85 -11.82 1.17
CA LEU A 215 16.97 -12.73 1.45
C LEU A 215 16.72 -13.61 2.67
N ILE A 216 17.51 -14.68 2.78
CA ILE A 216 17.57 -15.50 3.99
C ILE A 216 18.79 -15.03 4.78
N TYR A 217 18.56 -14.33 5.89
CA TYR A 217 19.60 -13.84 6.79
C TYR A 217 19.51 -14.58 8.12
N GLN A 218 20.59 -15.24 8.56
CA GLN A 218 20.61 -15.99 9.82
C GLN A 218 19.41 -16.96 9.98
N ASN A 219 19.09 -17.70 8.92
CA ASN A 219 17.94 -18.61 8.83
C ASN A 219 16.55 -17.97 9.00
N LYS A 220 16.47 -16.63 9.04
CA LYS A 220 15.22 -15.86 9.01
C LYS A 220 15.01 -15.30 7.60
N TRP A 221 13.76 -15.22 7.17
CA TRP A 221 13.42 -14.59 5.90
C TRP A 221 13.32 -13.08 6.14
N MET A 222 14.25 -12.30 5.57
CA MET A 222 14.23 -10.85 5.61
C MET A 222 13.67 -10.27 4.31
N SER A 223 12.63 -9.44 4.44
CA SER A 223 12.01 -8.69 3.33
C SER A 223 12.12 -7.19 3.60
N GLY A 224 12.41 -6.36 2.59
CA GLY A 224 12.47 -4.92 2.78
C GLY A 224 12.43 -4.14 1.47
N VAL A 225 12.33 -2.81 1.59
CA VAL A 225 12.38 -1.87 0.47
C VAL A 225 13.34 -0.74 0.84
N VAL A 226 14.32 -0.49 -0.01
CA VAL A 226 15.27 0.61 0.17
C VAL A 226 14.77 1.82 -0.61
N ASP A 227 14.55 2.95 0.06
CA ASP A 227 13.96 4.14 -0.58
C ASP A 227 14.81 4.67 -1.75
N ARG A 228 16.11 4.88 -1.52
CA ARG A 228 17.07 5.30 -2.54
C ARG A 228 18.42 4.63 -2.32
N LEU A 229 18.95 4.01 -3.37
CA LEU A 229 20.22 3.33 -3.38
C LEU A 229 21.06 3.81 -4.55
N HIS A 230 22.30 4.21 -4.26
CA HIS A 230 23.32 4.52 -5.24
C HIS A 230 24.34 3.41 -5.27
N LEU A 231 24.61 2.87 -6.46
CA LEU A 231 25.57 1.80 -6.66
C LEU A 231 26.70 2.29 -7.55
N TYR A 232 27.93 2.26 -7.05
CA TYR A 232 29.11 2.73 -7.76
C TYR A 232 29.93 1.55 -8.26
N ARG A 233 30.17 1.50 -9.56
CA ARG A 233 30.99 0.47 -10.20
C ARG A 233 32.21 1.07 -10.89
N ASN A 234 33.30 0.35 -10.83
CA ASN A 234 34.47 0.59 -11.67
C ASN A 234 34.83 -0.70 -12.41
N ALA A 235 34.85 -0.66 -13.74
CA ALA A 235 35.09 -1.82 -14.60
C ALA A 235 34.26 -3.07 -14.20
N GLY A 236 32.98 -2.86 -13.85
CA GLY A 236 32.05 -3.92 -13.43
C GLY A 236 32.13 -4.33 -11.95
N LYS A 237 33.21 -3.96 -11.23
CA LYS A 237 33.37 -4.24 -9.80
C LYS A 237 32.68 -3.18 -8.96
N ILE A 238 31.89 -3.60 -7.98
CA ILE A 238 31.23 -2.70 -7.01
C ILE A 238 32.30 -2.11 -6.09
N MET A 239 32.35 -0.79 -6.01
CA MET A 239 33.29 -0.04 -5.18
C MET A 239 32.64 0.57 -3.95
N ARG A 240 31.36 0.95 -4.06
CA ARG A 240 30.62 1.59 -2.98
C ARG A 240 29.12 1.43 -3.22
N ILE A 241 28.36 1.27 -2.14
CA ILE A 241 26.91 1.31 -2.12
C ILE A 241 26.51 2.38 -1.11
N ALA A 242 25.66 3.33 -1.50
CA ALA A 242 25.12 4.32 -0.57
C ALA A 242 23.60 4.18 -0.49
N ILE A 243 23.09 3.99 0.72
CA ILE A 243 21.68 3.84 1.03
C ILE A 243 21.20 5.13 1.70
N PHE A 244 20.09 5.65 1.22
CA PHE A 244 19.41 6.81 1.79
C PHE A 244 17.98 6.41 2.13
N ASP A 245 17.63 6.51 3.41
CA ASP A 245 16.28 6.27 3.91
C ASP A 245 15.67 7.59 4.40
N PHE A 246 14.50 7.94 3.87
CA PHE A 246 13.84 9.21 4.15
C PHE A 246 12.97 9.09 5.40
N LYS A 247 13.19 9.99 6.36
CA LYS A 247 12.41 10.03 7.61
C LYS A 247 11.61 11.31 7.74
N THR A 248 10.31 11.11 7.98
CA THR A 248 9.33 12.19 8.12
C THR A 248 8.94 12.45 9.58
N ASP A 249 9.55 11.75 10.54
CA ASP A 249 9.32 11.96 11.96
C ASP A 249 9.66 13.39 12.35
N ARG A 250 8.78 14.03 13.14
CA ARG A 250 9.12 15.32 13.76
C ARG A 250 10.04 15.08 14.95
N VAL A 251 11.33 15.35 14.77
CA VAL A 251 12.35 15.23 15.82
C VAL A 251 12.96 16.59 16.16
N LYS A 252 13.54 16.68 17.36
CA LYS A 252 14.24 17.89 17.80
C LYS A 252 15.74 17.81 17.54
N SER A 253 16.29 16.61 17.40
CA SER A 253 17.71 16.39 17.18
C SER A 253 18.00 15.20 16.25
N PRO A 254 19.14 15.20 15.54
CA PRO A 254 19.63 14.02 14.81
C PRO A 254 19.81 12.77 15.67
N ALA A 255 20.18 12.95 16.95
CA ALA A 255 20.38 11.84 17.89
C ALA A 255 19.11 11.01 18.09
N ASP A 256 17.94 11.65 18.09
CA ASP A 256 16.64 10.97 18.19
C ASP A 256 16.41 10.00 17.01
N LEU A 257 16.84 10.36 15.81
CA LEU A 257 16.73 9.53 14.62
C LEU A 257 17.73 8.38 14.64
N LEU A 258 18.97 8.64 15.07
CA LEU A 258 19.98 7.59 15.22
C LEU A 258 19.51 6.50 16.18
N VAL A 259 19.00 6.86 17.36
CA VAL A 259 18.49 5.88 18.34
C VAL A 259 17.38 5.02 17.73
N ARG A 260 16.45 5.63 17.00
CA ARG A 260 15.28 4.93 16.42
C ARG A 260 15.64 4.04 15.23
N TYR A 261 16.58 4.46 14.40
CA TYR A 261 16.77 3.91 13.06
C TYR A 261 18.12 3.23 12.84
N THR A 262 19.05 3.28 13.81
CA THR A 262 20.31 2.53 13.70
C THR A 262 20.05 1.05 13.42
N GLY A 263 19.16 0.39 14.17
CA GLY A 263 18.84 -1.03 13.95
C GLY A 263 18.32 -1.34 12.55
N GLN A 264 17.44 -0.49 12.01
CA GLN A 264 16.95 -0.60 10.63
C GLN A 264 18.09 -0.42 9.61
N MET A 265 18.94 0.59 9.80
CA MET A 265 20.07 0.86 8.90
C MET A 265 21.12 -0.25 8.92
N ARG A 266 21.37 -0.88 10.09
CA ARG A 266 22.23 -2.08 10.18
C ARG A 266 21.66 -3.24 9.38
N ALA A 267 20.34 -3.45 9.47
CA ALA A 267 19.67 -4.50 8.72
C ALA A 267 19.73 -4.24 7.20
N TYR A 268 19.56 -3.00 6.73
CA TYR A 268 19.78 -2.67 5.32
C TYR A 268 21.23 -2.86 4.88
N GLN A 269 22.19 -2.43 5.69
CA GLN A 269 23.61 -2.63 5.39
C GLN A 269 23.95 -4.11 5.20
N SER A 270 23.51 -4.95 6.14
CA SER A 270 23.74 -6.40 6.12
C SER A 270 22.98 -7.08 4.96
N ALA A 271 21.76 -6.62 4.66
CA ALA A 271 20.99 -7.14 3.54
C ALA A 271 21.66 -6.81 2.21
N MET A 272 22.07 -5.56 1.99
CA MET A 272 22.68 -5.14 0.74
C MET A 272 24.09 -5.72 0.56
N SER A 273 24.86 -5.89 1.63
CA SER A 273 26.16 -6.56 1.54
C SER A 273 26.01 -8.00 1.01
N GLN A 274 25.01 -8.75 1.49
CA GLN A 274 24.72 -10.10 1.01
C GLN A 274 24.12 -10.14 -0.39
N VAL A 275 23.16 -9.26 -0.69
CA VAL A 275 22.51 -9.20 -2.01
C VAL A 275 23.53 -8.92 -3.12
N PHE A 276 24.47 -8.01 -2.86
CA PHE A 276 25.49 -7.63 -3.83
C PHE A 276 26.81 -8.41 -3.71
N GLY A 277 26.96 -9.26 -2.68
CA GLY A 277 28.16 -10.05 -2.45
C GLY A 277 29.40 -9.20 -2.15
N VAL A 278 29.22 -8.12 -1.37
CA VAL A 278 30.29 -7.19 -0.99
C VAL A 278 30.48 -7.14 0.52
N ASP A 279 31.58 -6.55 0.96
CA ASP A 279 31.84 -6.32 2.38
C ASP A 279 30.88 -5.25 2.95
N SER A 280 30.47 -5.38 4.22
CA SER A 280 29.59 -4.41 4.88
C SER A 280 30.17 -3.00 4.92
N SER A 281 31.50 -2.86 5.01
CA SER A 281 32.20 -1.56 4.97
C SER A 281 32.01 -0.81 3.65
N MET A 282 31.66 -1.50 2.55
CA MET A 282 31.36 -0.87 1.27
C MET A 282 29.93 -0.30 1.20
N VAL A 283 29.10 -0.56 2.20
CA VAL A 283 27.70 -0.12 2.26
C VAL A 283 27.55 0.99 3.29
N GLU A 284 27.40 2.22 2.80
CA GLU A 284 27.16 3.43 3.59
C GLU A 284 25.65 3.62 3.79
N CYS A 285 25.21 3.85 5.03
CA CYS A 285 23.81 4.14 5.34
C CYS A 285 23.67 5.58 5.85
N ARG A 286 22.76 6.34 5.23
CA ARG A 286 22.41 7.70 5.66
C ARG A 286 20.90 7.84 5.85
N ILE A 287 20.53 8.60 6.87
CA ILE A 287 19.16 9.00 7.14
C ILE A 287 18.95 10.40 6.58
N VAL A 288 17.91 10.60 5.77
CA VAL A 288 17.53 11.92 5.25
C VAL A 288 16.32 12.40 6.05
N SER A 289 16.54 13.37 6.95
CA SER A 289 15.47 13.90 7.79
C SER A 289 14.74 15.03 7.08
N THR A 290 13.47 14.83 6.74
CA THR A 290 12.66 15.87 6.09
C THR A 290 12.23 16.96 7.07
N SER A 291 12.20 16.69 8.38
CA SER A 291 11.83 17.69 9.38
C SER A 291 13.00 18.61 9.75
N LEU A 292 14.22 18.06 9.80
CA LEU A 292 15.44 18.83 10.10
C LEU A 292 16.04 19.45 8.83
N GLY A 293 15.82 18.82 7.67
CA GLY A 293 16.43 19.23 6.41
C GLY A 293 17.93 18.89 6.35
N GLU A 294 18.31 17.79 6.99
CA GLU A 294 19.70 17.36 7.20
C GLU A 294 19.90 15.90 6.78
N VAL A 295 21.14 15.58 6.44
CA VAL A 295 21.59 14.21 6.12
C VAL A 295 22.44 13.70 7.27
N ILE A 296 22.04 12.58 7.87
CA ILE A 296 22.69 12.02 9.06
C ILE A 296 23.38 10.73 8.67
N GLU A 297 24.69 10.67 8.83
CA GLU A 297 25.45 9.44 8.62
C GLU A 297 25.25 8.47 9.79
N VAL A 298 25.04 7.20 9.48
CA VAL A 298 24.90 6.15 10.48
C VAL A 298 26.16 5.31 10.49
N ASN A 299 27.00 5.52 11.52
CA ASN A 299 28.17 4.69 11.75
C ASN A 299 27.72 3.31 12.24
N VAL A 300 27.65 2.38 11.30
CA VAL A 300 27.40 0.98 11.60
C VAL A 300 28.76 0.31 11.84
N GLU A 301 29.30 0.40 13.05
CA GLU A 301 30.50 -0.35 13.41
C GLU A 301 30.27 -1.87 13.27
N GLU A 302 31.30 -2.57 12.79
CA GLU A 302 31.44 -4.04 12.84
C GLU A 302 31.61 -4.53 14.27
N ASN A 303 30.61 -4.33 15.13
CA ASN A 303 30.50 -5.18 16.29
C ASN A 303 29.66 -6.38 15.89
N GLN A 304 30.35 -7.47 15.51
CA GLN A 304 29.90 -8.83 15.75
C GLN A 304 29.61 -8.99 17.25
N ARG A 305 28.52 -8.41 17.72
CA ARG A 305 27.86 -8.83 18.94
C ARG A 305 26.52 -9.36 18.49
N GLU A 306 26.44 -10.68 18.58
CA GLU A 306 25.21 -11.46 18.63
C GLU A 306 24.10 -10.62 19.30
N PHE A 307 23.23 -10.06 18.47
CA PHE A 307 21.90 -9.72 18.93
C PHE A 307 21.03 -10.88 18.51
N ASP A 308 20.95 -11.86 19.40
CA ASP A 308 19.78 -12.70 19.53
C ASP A 308 18.58 -11.75 19.67
N LEU A 309 17.91 -11.51 18.54
CA LEU A 309 16.54 -11.04 18.52
C LEU A 309 15.68 -12.19 19.09
N LEU A 310 15.64 -12.25 20.44
CA LEU A 310 14.61 -12.89 21.24
C LEU A 310 13.24 -12.26 20.93
#